data_AF-A0A7J2J4I8-F1
#
_entry.id   AF-A0A7J2J4I8-F1
#
_cell.length_a   1.000
_cell.length_b   1.000
_cell.length_c   1.000
_cell.angle_alpha   90.00
_cell.angle_beta   90.00
_cell.angle_gamma   90.00
#
_symmetry.space_group_name_H-M   'P 1'
#
loop_
_entity.id
_entity.type
_entity.pdbx_description
1 polymer ?
#
loop_
_entity_poly.entity_id
_entity_poly.type
_entity_poly.pdbx_seq_one_letter_code
_entity_poly.pdbx_strand_id
1 'polypeptide(L)'
;MVIVWSSLKFRPIGPLALRGPGEISTGFHLRYIPLPLPSTLLGSVSAIGWYSSGKEAPSTMSKKDRILRNIKEVLNCEVKCIRGPYLCCGSEWYIWAGSGLVNLNQEGIREWINRQEKGEMPGKRAKEIKNYVYYPRELSLRKDEPIAVSDRTGVSLDRKRKVVKFEGGALFTVPYVDFNGEIVLDFNCDSDEEVNYDREFVVRLGGESRISRVSIEEGRGLYNKLEEIWRNKDGEECIAVLASPMLLEDEISEVGDLIKLLEKEFNGSSA
;
A
#
# COMPACT_ATOMS: atom_id res chain seq x y z
N MET A 1 14.94 19.98 17.21
CA MET A 1 15.28 19.73 15.79
C MET A 1 14.02 19.25 15.11
N VAL A 2 13.58 19.88 14.02
CA VAL A 2 12.35 19.44 13.33
C VAL A 2 12.71 18.18 12.54
N ILE A 3 12.10 17.05 12.90
CA ILE A 3 12.24 15.80 12.15
C ILE A 3 11.50 16.00 10.82
N VAL A 4 12.24 16.13 9.73
CA VAL A 4 11.68 16.25 8.38
C VAL A 4 11.48 14.84 7.83
N TRP A 5 10.23 14.49 7.50
CA TRP A 5 9.94 13.24 6.81
C TRP A 5 10.00 13.42 5.31
N SER A 6 10.57 12.42 4.65
CA SER A 6 10.66 12.33 3.20
C SER A 6 9.69 11.29 2.67
N SER A 7 9.41 11.31 1.38
CA SER A 7 8.38 10.48 0.77
C SER A 7 8.89 9.78 -0.48
N LEU A 8 8.57 8.50 -0.58
CA LEU A 8 8.62 7.75 -1.83
C LEU A 8 7.26 7.82 -2.52
N LYS A 9 7.24 8.36 -3.74
CA LYS A 9 6.02 8.48 -4.54
C LYS A 9 6.05 7.51 -5.71
N PHE A 10 5.16 6.53 -5.66
CA PHE A 10 5.00 5.51 -6.68
C PHE A 10 3.88 5.92 -7.63
N ARG A 11 4.21 6.02 -8.92
CA ARG A 11 3.31 6.33 -10.04
C ARG A 11 3.17 5.07 -10.91
N PRO A 12 2.11 4.25 -10.69
CA PRO A 12 1.89 3.04 -11.47
C PRO A 12 1.82 3.33 -12.98
N ILE A 13 2.51 2.53 -13.79
CA ILE A 13 2.41 2.62 -15.25
C ILE A 13 1.34 1.61 -15.70
N GLY A 14 0.09 2.08 -15.67
CA GLY A 14 -1.10 1.26 -15.81
C GLY A 14 -1.43 0.46 -14.55
N PRO A 15 -2.44 -0.42 -14.60
CA PRO A 15 -2.99 -0.99 -13.37
C PRO A 15 -2.10 -2.07 -12.78
N LEU A 16 -2.17 -2.27 -11.47
CA LEU A 16 -1.36 -3.21 -10.70
C LEU A 16 -2.17 -4.46 -10.32
N ALA A 17 -1.52 -5.62 -10.33
CA ALA A 17 -2.07 -6.83 -9.74
C ALA A 17 -1.65 -6.90 -8.26
N LEU A 18 -2.57 -6.57 -7.35
CA LEU A 18 -2.29 -6.51 -5.91
C LEU A 18 -3.02 -7.63 -5.19
N ARG A 19 -2.32 -8.73 -4.89
CA ARG A 19 -2.92 -9.92 -4.28
C ARG A 19 -2.92 -9.80 -2.75
N GLY A 20 -3.99 -10.29 -2.13
CA GLY A 20 -4.07 -10.37 -0.68
C GLY A 20 -3.17 -11.46 -0.08
N PRO A 21 -2.90 -11.41 1.24
CA PRO A 21 -2.20 -12.50 1.94
C PRO A 21 -2.89 -13.85 1.71
N GLY A 22 -2.12 -14.89 1.37
CA GLY A 22 -2.64 -16.25 1.14
C GLY A 22 -3.15 -16.53 -0.28
N GLU A 23 -3.23 -15.52 -1.16
CA GLU A 23 -3.74 -15.68 -2.54
C GLU A 23 -2.65 -16.09 -3.54
N ILE A 24 -2.10 -17.28 -3.34
CA ILE A 24 -1.01 -17.85 -4.15
C ILE A 24 -1.49 -19.00 -5.03
N SER A 25 -2.72 -19.51 -4.83
CA SER A 25 -3.21 -20.69 -5.55
C SER A 25 -3.57 -20.39 -7.00
N THR A 26 -3.19 -21.31 -7.90
CA THR A 26 -3.67 -21.34 -9.29
C THR A 26 -5.15 -21.69 -9.28
N GLY A 27 -6.01 -20.68 -9.43
CA GLY A 27 -7.47 -20.81 -9.39
C GLY A 27 -8.16 -19.67 -10.13
N PHE A 28 -9.44 -19.88 -10.46
CA PHE A 28 -10.19 -19.07 -11.42
C PHE A 28 -10.49 -17.62 -11.00
N HIS A 29 -10.32 -17.27 -9.72
CA HIS A 29 -10.52 -15.89 -9.22
C HIS A 29 -9.59 -15.58 -8.05
N LEU A 30 -8.56 -14.76 -8.29
CA LEU A 30 -7.80 -14.10 -7.22
C LEU A 30 -8.58 -12.87 -6.73
N ARG A 31 -8.40 -12.45 -5.48
CA ARG A 31 -8.95 -11.16 -5.02
C ARG A 31 -7.87 -10.09 -5.12
N TYR A 32 -8.29 -8.85 -4.87
CA TYR A 32 -7.39 -7.71 -4.81
C TYR A 32 -7.41 -7.07 -3.43
N ILE A 33 -6.30 -6.42 -3.09
CA ILE A 33 -6.24 -5.42 -2.01
C ILE A 33 -6.20 -4.02 -2.63
N PRO A 34 -6.83 -3.00 -2.01
CA PRO A 34 -6.98 -1.68 -2.60
C PRO A 34 -5.69 -0.86 -2.63
N LEU A 35 -4.74 -1.16 -1.73
CA LEU A 35 -3.39 -0.59 -1.72
C LEU A 35 -2.35 -1.69 -1.52
N PRO A 36 -1.14 -1.54 -2.07
CA PRO A 36 -0.05 -2.47 -1.82
C PRO A 36 0.29 -2.47 -0.32
N LEU A 37 0.84 -3.57 0.18
CA LEU A 37 1.36 -3.60 1.54
C LEU A 37 2.67 -2.79 1.64
N PRO A 38 3.02 -2.25 2.82
CA PRO A 38 4.33 -1.62 3.02
C PRO A 38 5.48 -2.53 2.59
N SER A 39 5.37 -3.82 2.89
CA SER A 39 6.34 -4.85 2.49
C SER A 39 6.47 -5.00 0.97
N THR A 40 5.39 -4.82 0.21
CA THR A 40 5.41 -4.84 -1.26
C THR A 40 6.19 -3.65 -1.81
N LEU A 41 5.94 -2.45 -1.29
CA LEU A 41 6.62 -1.22 -1.72
C LEU A 41 8.12 -1.28 -1.38
N LEU A 42 8.46 -1.61 -0.14
CA LEU A 42 9.85 -1.72 0.32
C LEU A 42 10.60 -2.85 -0.38
N GLY A 43 9.94 -3.99 -0.62
CA GLY A 43 10.52 -5.08 -1.41
C GLY A 43 10.83 -4.65 -2.85
N SER A 44 9.97 -3.83 -3.45
CA SER A 44 10.17 -3.30 -4.81
C SER A 44 11.35 -2.33 -4.88
N VAL A 45 11.51 -1.45 -3.89
CA VAL A 45 12.66 -0.54 -3.78
C VAL A 45 13.95 -1.31 -3.47
N SER A 46 13.90 -2.22 -2.49
CA SER A 46 15.02 -3.09 -2.12
C SER A 46 15.55 -3.91 -3.30
N ALA A 47 14.67 -4.35 -4.20
CA ALA A 47 15.09 -5.04 -5.41
C ALA A 47 16.00 -4.17 -6.31
N ILE A 48 15.78 -2.86 -6.39
CA ILE A 48 16.66 -1.94 -7.12
C ILE A 48 18.04 -1.88 -6.48
N GLY A 49 18.09 -1.67 -5.16
CA GLY A 49 19.36 -1.65 -4.42
C GLY A 49 20.15 -2.95 -4.54
N TRP A 50 19.45 -4.09 -4.58
CA TRP A 50 20.06 -5.39 -4.84
C TRP A 50 20.73 -5.46 -6.22
N TYR A 51 20.08 -4.93 -7.27
CA TYR A 51 20.66 -4.89 -8.61
C TYR A 51 21.81 -3.89 -8.71
N SER A 52 21.72 -2.74 -8.04
CA SER A 52 22.75 -1.69 -8.07
C SER A 52 24.02 -2.06 -7.29
N SER A 53 23.90 -2.85 -6.23
CA SER A 53 25.03 -3.25 -5.35
C SER A 53 25.81 -4.48 -5.85
N GLY A 54 25.62 -4.91 -7.10
CA GLY A 54 26.32 -6.08 -7.66
C GLY A 54 25.88 -7.43 -7.08
N LYS A 55 24.79 -7.46 -6.30
CA LYS A 55 24.21 -8.67 -5.68
C LYS A 55 25.10 -9.37 -4.63
N GLU A 56 26.11 -8.67 -4.10
CA GLU A 56 27.02 -9.20 -3.09
C GLU A 56 26.57 -8.82 -1.68
N ALA A 57 25.54 -9.51 -1.18
CA ALA A 57 25.29 -9.54 0.26
C ALA A 57 25.97 -10.77 0.88
N PRO A 58 26.66 -10.62 2.02
CA PRO A 58 27.15 -11.76 2.79
C PRO A 58 26.02 -12.75 3.05
N SER A 59 26.27 -14.03 2.84
CA SER A 59 25.30 -15.11 3.07
C SER A 59 24.85 -15.21 4.54
N THR A 60 25.62 -14.65 5.45
CA THR A 60 25.38 -14.57 6.90
C THR A 60 24.42 -13.46 7.31
N MET A 61 24.07 -12.53 6.42
CA MET A 61 23.22 -11.39 6.74
C MET A 61 21.74 -11.78 6.79
N SER A 62 21.02 -11.31 7.81
CA SER A 62 19.58 -11.59 7.95
C SER A 62 18.79 -11.04 6.76
N LYS A 63 17.57 -11.55 6.53
CA LYS A 63 16.71 -11.03 5.45
C LYS A 63 16.37 -9.54 5.68
N LYS A 64 16.14 -9.15 6.93
CA LYS A 64 15.83 -7.76 7.31
C LYS A 64 16.99 -6.84 6.97
N ASP A 65 18.20 -7.19 7.42
CA ASP A 65 19.39 -6.33 7.23
C ASP A 65 19.75 -6.19 5.76
N ARG A 66 19.56 -7.26 4.96
CA ARG A 66 19.70 -7.19 3.50
C ARG A 66 18.71 -6.22 2.87
N ILE A 67 17.45 -6.24 3.30
CA ILE A 67 16.43 -5.32 2.78
C ILE A 67 16.80 -3.87 3.12
N LEU A 68 17.18 -3.61 4.38
CA LEU A 68 17.57 -2.27 4.85
C LEU A 68 18.82 -1.76 4.14
N ARG A 69 19.86 -2.59 4.01
CA ARG A 69 21.06 -2.25 3.23
C ARG A 69 20.70 -1.86 1.80
N ASN A 70 19.92 -2.69 1.10
CA ASN A 70 19.55 -2.38 -0.28
C ASN A 70 18.71 -1.09 -0.39
N ILE A 71 17.85 -0.81 0.59
CA ILE A 71 17.10 0.45 0.61
C ILE A 71 18.06 1.62 0.82
N LYS A 72 19.05 1.50 1.72
CA LYS A 72 20.11 2.49 1.93
C LYS A 72 20.87 2.81 0.63
N GLU A 73 21.21 1.80 -0.17
CA GLU A 73 21.84 2.01 -1.49
C GLU A 73 20.96 2.79 -2.49
N VAL A 74 19.64 2.69 -2.35
CA VAL A 74 18.71 3.42 -3.23
C VAL A 74 18.52 4.86 -2.75
N LEU A 75 18.24 5.02 -1.46
CA LEU A 75 17.86 6.31 -0.85
C LEU A 75 19.07 7.16 -0.46
N ASN A 76 20.25 6.56 -0.39
CA ASN A 76 21.46 7.13 0.21
C ASN A 76 21.27 7.52 1.68
N CYS A 77 20.36 6.84 2.39
CA CYS A 77 20.16 7.07 3.81
C CYS A 77 19.65 5.82 4.56
N GLU A 78 19.96 5.76 5.86
CA GLU A 78 19.54 4.73 6.77
C GLU A 78 18.14 5.03 7.29
N VAL A 79 17.17 4.26 6.78
CA VAL A 79 15.76 4.42 7.13
C VAL A 79 15.51 3.90 8.55
N LYS A 80 15.07 4.78 9.45
CA LYS A 80 14.68 4.45 10.82
C LYS A 80 13.25 3.95 10.90
N CYS A 81 12.35 4.65 10.24
CA CYS A 81 10.93 4.35 10.30
C CYS A 81 10.21 4.75 9.01
N ILE A 82 9.08 4.09 8.78
CA ILE A 82 8.29 4.16 7.56
C ILE A 82 6.83 4.25 7.96
N ARG A 83 6.06 5.06 7.26
CA ARG A 83 4.62 5.23 7.46
C ARG A 83 3.86 5.16 6.14
N GLY A 84 2.61 4.68 6.22
CA GLY A 84 1.74 4.43 5.08
C GLY A 84 1.67 2.95 4.69
N PRO A 85 1.16 2.61 3.50
CA PRO A 85 0.99 3.51 2.36
C PRO A 85 -0.29 4.32 2.34
N TYR A 86 -0.20 5.44 1.64
CA TYR A 86 -1.29 6.37 1.35
C TYR A 86 -1.55 6.40 -0.14
N LEU A 87 -2.74 6.82 -0.55
CA LEU A 87 -3.02 7.22 -1.92
C LEU A 87 -3.27 8.73 -1.94
N CYS A 88 -2.57 9.43 -2.83
CA CYS A 88 -2.71 10.86 -3.06
C CYS A 88 -3.34 11.09 -4.44
N CYS A 89 -4.56 11.62 -4.48
CA CYS A 89 -5.26 11.97 -5.72
C CYS A 89 -5.43 13.50 -5.77
N GLY A 90 -4.51 14.19 -6.44
CA GLY A 90 -4.48 15.66 -6.42
C GLY A 90 -4.23 16.19 -5.00
N SER A 91 -5.20 16.88 -4.41
CA SER A 91 -5.12 17.38 -3.03
C SER A 91 -5.65 16.39 -1.98
N GLU A 92 -6.34 15.35 -2.40
CA GLU A 92 -7.02 14.40 -1.51
C GLU A 92 -6.13 13.24 -1.11
N TRP A 93 -6.30 12.77 0.12
CA TRP A 93 -5.51 11.70 0.71
C TRP A 93 -6.42 10.58 1.16
N TYR A 94 -6.02 9.35 0.84
CA TYR A 94 -6.77 8.15 1.18
C TYR A 94 -5.88 7.13 1.87
N ILE A 95 -6.47 6.36 2.77
CA ILE A 95 -5.87 5.19 3.41
C ILE A 95 -6.73 3.96 3.17
N TRP A 96 -6.13 2.79 3.24
CA TRP A 96 -6.88 1.55 3.29
C TRP A 96 -7.31 1.26 4.74
N ALA A 97 -8.62 1.28 4.98
CA ALA A 97 -9.21 0.86 6.25
C ALA A 97 -10.41 -0.06 5.99
N GLY A 98 -10.43 -1.23 6.64
CA GLY A 98 -11.48 -2.24 6.44
C GLY A 98 -11.49 -2.78 5.00
N SER A 99 -12.63 -2.66 4.31
CA SER A 99 -12.79 -3.22 2.94
C SER A 99 -12.39 -2.31 1.79
N GLY A 100 -11.93 -1.09 2.04
CA GLY A 100 -11.67 -0.16 0.95
C GLY A 100 -10.87 1.07 1.34
N LEU A 101 -10.87 2.05 0.43
CA LEU A 101 -10.23 3.33 0.65
C LEU A 101 -11.15 4.28 1.42
N VAL A 102 -10.57 5.01 2.35
CA VAL A 102 -11.22 6.06 3.14
C VAL A 102 -10.55 7.38 2.80
N ASN A 103 -11.35 8.37 2.38
CA ASN A 103 -10.89 9.75 2.18
C ASN A 103 -10.68 10.39 3.56
N LEU A 104 -9.52 11.00 3.77
CA LEU A 104 -9.11 11.61 5.04
C LEU A 104 -9.66 13.03 5.25
N ASN A 105 -10.44 13.56 4.31
CA ASN A 105 -11.21 14.78 4.56
C ASN A 105 -12.35 14.52 5.58
N GLN A 106 -12.91 15.61 6.13
CA GLN A 106 -13.92 15.52 7.19
C GLN A 106 -15.17 14.73 6.77
N GLU A 107 -15.60 14.89 5.52
CA GLU A 107 -16.79 14.20 4.98
C GLU A 107 -16.54 12.70 4.81
N GLY A 108 -15.38 12.33 4.28
CA GLY A 108 -14.95 10.95 4.06
C GLY A 108 -14.80 10.16 5.35
N ILE A 109 -14.22 10.76 6.39
CA ILE A 109 -14.12 10.15 7.72
C ILE A 109 -15.51 9.94 8.32
N ARG A 110 -16.39 10.95 8.27
CA ARG A 110 -17.78 10.84 8.77
C ARG A 110 -18.55 9.74 8.05
N GLU A 111 -18.43 9.67 6.73
CA GLU A 111 -19.08 8.63 5.93
C GLU A 111 -18.55 7.24 6.32
N TRP A 112 -17.24 7.11 6.54
CA TRP A 112 -16.65 5.85 6.98
C TRP A 112 -17.16 5.39 8.35
N ILE A 113 -17.21 6.29 9.34
CA ILE A 113 -17.75 6.01 10.69
C ILE A 113 -19.21 5.57 10.60
N ASN A 114 -20.04 6.34 9.89
CA ASN A 114 -21.46 6.03 9.70
C ASN A 114 -21.67 4.63 9.08
N ARG A 115 -20.79 4.21 8.17
CA ARG A 115 -20.82 2.86 7.58
C ARG A 115 -20.48 1.78 8.63
N GLN A 116 -19.48 2.03 9.48
CA GLN A 116 -19.14 1.09 10.57
C GLN A 116 -20.29 0.96 11.57
N GLU A 117 -20.89 2.07 12.00
CA GLU A 117 -22.01 2.09 12.96
C GLU A 117 -23.24 1.35 12.45
N LYS A 118 -23.51 1.40 11.14
CA LYS A 118 -24.59 0.66 10.49
C LYS A 118 -24.32 -0.84 10.36
N GLY A 119 -23.19 -1.34 10.83
CA GLY A 119 -22.81 -2.74 10.69
C GLY A 119 -22.63 -3.15 9.23
N GLU A 120 -22.26 -2.20 8.36
CA GLU A 120 -21.81 -2.49 7.00
C GLU A 120 -20.43 -3.15 7.12
N MET A 121 -20.46 -4.47 7.31
CA MET A 121 -19.23 -5.25 7.41
C MET A 121 -18.37 -5.04 6.16
N PRO A 122 -17.04 -4.99 6.33
CA PRO A 122 -16.09 -5.09 5.25
C PRO A 122 -16.45 -6.27 4.31
N GLY A 123 -16.90 -5.97 3.10
CA GLY A 123 -17.29 -7.00 2.12
C GLY A 123 -18.78 -7.39 2.07
N LYS A 124 -19.72 -6.73 2.76
CA LYS A 124 -21.17 -6.96 2.52
C LYS A 124 -21.60 -6.60 1.09
N ARG A 125 -20.90 -5.67 0.44
CA ARG A 125 -21.03 -5.46 -1.01
C ARG A 125 -20.70 -6.72 -1.83
N ALA A 126 -19.88 -7.67 -1.37
CA ALA A 126 -19.62 -8.90 -2.14
C ALA A 126 -20.85 -9.83 -2.24
N LYS A 127 -21.81 -9.74 -1.32
CA LYS A 127 -23.10 -10.46 -1.44
C LYS A 127 -24.18 -9.64 -2.15
N GLU A 128 -24.12 -8.31 -2.13
CA GLU A 128 -25.07 -7.46 -2.88
C GLU A 128 -24.61 -7.18 -4.33
N ILE A 129 -23.31 -7.28 -4.62
CA ILE A 129 -22.74 -7.29 -5.99
C ILE A 129 -23.13 -8.59 -6.72
N LYS A 130 -23.51 -9.67 -6.02
CA LYS A 130 -24.09 -10.86 -6.67
C LYS A 130 -25.43 -10.58 -7.39
N ASN A 131 -26.08 -9.45 -7.11
CA ASN A 131 -27.30 -9.03 -7.79
C ASN A 131 -27.08 -7.97 -8.88
N TYR A 132 -25.85 -7.49 -9.10
CA TYR A 132 -25.51 -6.70 -10.28
C TYR A 132 -25.16 -7.61 -11.46
N VAL A 133 -26.16 -8.36 -11.91
CA VAL A 133 -26.20 -8.96 -13.25
C VAL A 133 -26.41 -7.81 -14.23
N TYR A 134 -25.37 -7.01 -14.50
CA TYR A 134 -25.18 -6.22 -15.73
C TYR A 134 -23.86 -5.46 -15.58
N TYR A 135 -22.79 -6.03 -16.13
CA TYR A 135 -21.62 -5.27 -16.55
C TYR A 135 -22.04 -4.39 -17.75
N PRO A 136 -22.01 -3.05 -17.69
CA PRO A 136 -21.83 -2.27 -18.90
C PRO A 136 -20.35 -2.39 -19.27
N ARG A 137 -20.12 -2.85 -20.50
CA ARG A 137 -18.82 -2.92 -21.16
C ARG A 137 -18.27 -1.53 -21.49
N GLU A 138 -18.03 -0.70 -20.49
CA GLU A 138 -17.41 0.60 -20.70
C GLU A 138 -16.10 0.69 -19.92
N LEU A 139 -15.01 0.56 -20.69
CA LEU A 139 -13.61 0.80 -20.33
C LEU A 139 -13.33 2.27 -19.99
N SER A 140 -14.25 2.93 -19.29
CA SER A 140 -14.06 4.28 -18.80
C SER A 140 -13.85 4.22 -17.29
N LEU A 141 -12.64 4.55 -16.85
CA LEU A 141 -12.43 5.10 -15.51
C LEU A 141 -13.58 6.08 -15.25
N ARG A 142 -14.41 5.83 -14.23
CA ARG A 142 -15.14 6.96 -13.65
C ARG A 142 -14.04 7.88 -13.15
N LYS A 143 -13.89 9.04 -13.80
CA LYS A 143 -12.82 10.03 -13.50
C LYS A 143 -12.78 10.44 -12.03
N ASP A 144 -13.85 10.15 -11.29
CA ASP A 144 -14.10 10.63 -9.94
C ASP A 144 -13.78 9.58 -8.84
N GLU A 145 -13.40 8.35 -9.19
CA GLU A 145 -13.03 7.33 -8.18
C GLU A 145 -11.50 7.24 -7.99
N PRO A 146 -11.00 7.08 -6.74
CA PRO A 146 -9.56 7.06 -6.46
C PRO A 146 -8.86 5.81 -7.02
N ILE A 147 -9.60 4.70 -7.12
CA ILE A 147 -9.16 3.47 -7.78
C ILE A 147 -10.27 2.91 -8.66
N ALA A 148 -9.90 2.22 -9.73
CA ALA A 148 -10.81 1.40 -10.51
C ALA A 148 -10.30 -0.04 -10.55
N VAL A 149 -11.21 -1.02 -10.59
CA VAL A 149 -10.84 -2.44 -10.61
C VAL A 149 -11.35 -3.08 -11.88
N SER A 150 -10.47 -3.79 -12.59
CA SER A 150 -10.81 -4.50 -13.82
C SER A 150 -10.26 -5.92 -13.79
N ASP A 151 -11.13 -6.90 -14.04
CA ASP A 151 -10.70 -8.28 -14.21
C ASP A 151 -10.04 -8.47 -15.58
N ARG A 152 -8.88 -9.12 -15.60
CA ARG A 152 -8.22 -9.53 -16.83
C ARG A 152 -8.04 -11.03 -16.83
N THR A 153 -8.58 -11.67 -17.86
CA THR A 153 -8.46 -13.11 -18.08
C THR A 153 -7.30 -13.38 -19.04
N GLY A 154 -6.32 -14.14 -18.57
CA GLY A 154 -5.20 -14.63 -19.36
C GLY A 154 -5.40 -16.10 -19.76
N VAL A 155 -4.89 -16.45 -20.94
CA VAL A 155 -4.84 -17.82 -21.43
C VAL A 155 -3.41 -18.27 -21.74
N SER A 156 -3.09 -19.50 -21.38
CA SER A 156 -1.85 -20.16 -21.78
C SER A 156 -2.09 -20.99 -23.04
N LEU A 157 -1.34 -20.70 -24.09
CA LEU A 157 -1.48 -21.36 -25.39
C LEU A 157 -0.42 -22.45 -25.57
N ASP A 158 -0.83 -23.59 -26.13
CA ASP A 158 0.08 -24.50 -26.80
C ASP A 158 0.53 -23.84 -28.11
N ARG A 159 1.80 -23.43 -28.16
CA ARG A 159 2.36 -22.71 -29.31
C ARG A 159 2.35 -23.54 -30.60
N LYS A 160 2.49 -24.87 -30.52
CA LYS A 160 2.52 -25.74 -31.70
C LYS A 160 1.13 -25.94 -32.27
N ARG A 161 0.16 -26.20 -31.39
CA ARG A 161 -1.22 -26.50 -31.78
C ARG A 161 -2.09 -25.25 -31.96
N LYS A 162 -1.63 -24.09 -31.48
CA LYS A 162 -2.39 -22.82 -31.42
C LYS A 162 -3.74 -22.97 -30.71
N VAL A 163 -3.79 -23.82 -29.68
CA VAL A 163 -4.99 -24.04 -28.85
C VAL A 163 -4.68 -23.66 -27.40
N VAL A 164 -5.73 -23.39 -26.62
CA VAL A 164 -5.62 -23.20 -25.17
C VAL A 164 -5.19 -24.53 -24.54
N LYS A 165 -4.21 -24.49 -23.63
CA LYS A 165 -3.84 -25.68 -22.86
C LYS A 165 -5.02 -26.08 -21.96
N PHE A 166 -5.28 -27.36 -21.77
CA PHE A 166 -6.35 -27.80 -20.86
C PHE A 166 -5.86 -28.11 -19.44
N GLU A 167 -4.54 -28.20 -19.24
CA GLU A 167 -3.92 -28.56 -17.96
C GLU A 167 -3.07 -27.41 -17.39
N GLY A 168 -2.95 -27.35 -16.06
CA GLY A 168 -1.98 -26.50 -15.37
C GLY A 168 -2.29 -25.00 -15.30
N GLY A 169 -3.55 -24.60 -15.06
CA GLY A 169 -3.90 -23.19 -14.87
C GLY A 169 -3.88 -22.37 -16.17
N ALA A 170 -4.24 -23.00 -17.27
CA ALA A 170 -4.22 -22.41 -18.61
C ALA A 170 -5.26 -21.30 -18.85
N LEU A 171 -6.20 -21.12 -17.93
CA LEU A 171 -7.09 -19.98 -17.86
C LEU A 171 -6.99 -19.41 -16.44
N PHE A 172 -6.73 -18.12 -16.33
CA PHE A 172 -6.67 -17.45 -15.04
C PHE A 172 -7.26 -16.04 -15.16
N THR A 173 -7.98 -15.60 -14.14
CA THR A 173 -8.53 -14.24 -14.06
C THR A 173 -7.93 -13.54 -12.85
N VAL A 174 -7.37 -12.36 -13.08
CA VAL A 174 -6.72 -11.55 -12.07
C VAL A 174 -7.41 -10.19 -12.03
N PRO A 175 -7.85 -9.72 -10.86
CA PRO A 175 -8.30 -8.34 -10.69
C PRO A 175 -7.08 -7.40 -10.70
N TYR A 176 -7.16 -6.37 -11.53
CA TYR A 176 -6.17 -5.32 -11.64
C TYR A 176 -6.73 -4.01 -11.09
N VAL A 177 -5.95 -3.34 -10.24
CA VAL A 177 -6.29 -2.06 -9.62
C VAL A 177 -5.59 -0.94 -10.37
N ASP A 178 -6.38 -0.07 -11.00
CA ASP A 178 -5.93 1.17 -11.61
C ASP A 178 -6.02 2.31 -10.59
N PHE A 179 -5.02 3.19 -10.56
CA PHE A 179 -4.90 4.25 -9.56
C PHE A 179 -5.03 5.61 -10.23
N ASN A 180 -5.95 6.44 -9.74
CA ASN A 180 -6.11 7.83 -10.18
C ASN A 180 -5.25 8.79 -9.34
N GLY A 181 -4.01 8.39 -9.06
CA GLY A 181 -3.15 9.09 -8.11
C GLY A 181 -1.80 8.41 -7.87
N GLU A 182 -1.09 8.91 -6.88
CA GLU A 182 0.24 8.44 -6.48
C GLU A 182 0.13 7.63 -5.18
N ILE A 183 0.77 6.47 -5.13
CA ILE A 183 0.91 5.71 -3.88
C ILE A 183 2.11 6.30 -3.14
N VAL A 184 1.90 6.73 -1.90
CA VAL A 184 2.91 7.46 -1.11
C VAL A 184 3.32 6.61 0.10
N LEU A 185 4.62 6.56 0.35
CA LEU A 185 5.20 5.96 1.54
C LEU A 185 6.15 6.97 2.17
N ASP A 186 5.84 7.40 3.40
CA ASP A 186 6.69 8.34 4.13
C ASP A 186 7.78 7.59 4.88
N PHE A 187 8.98 8.15 4.92
CA PHE A 187 10.12 7.58 5.62
C PHE A 187 10.94 8.66 6.30
N ASN A 188 11.69 8.24 7.30
CA ASN A 188 12.57 9.08 8.09
C ASN A 188 13.95 8.44 8.14
N CYS A 189 14.99 9.26 8.01
CA CYS A 189 16.38 8.85 7.99
C CYS A 189 17.17 9.52 9.12
N ASP A 190 18.35 8.98 9.42
CA ASP A 190 19.28 9.66 10.34
C ASP A 190 19.68 11.05 9.81
N SER A 191 19.77 12.04 10.70
CA SER A 191 19.85 13.47 10.33
C SER A 191 21.10 13.88 9.58
N ASP A 192 22.13 13.03 9.58
CA ASP A 192 23.46 13.35 9.08
C ASP A 192 23.73 12.78 7.67
N GLU A 193 22.78 12.02 7.10
CA GLU A 193 22.91 11.42 5.75
C GLU A 193 22.08 12.18 4.69
N GLU A 194 22.72 12.56 3.58
CA GLU A 194 22.05 13.24 2.46
C GLU A 194 21.19 12.25 1.64
N VAL A 195 19.87 12.44 1.69
CA VAL A 195 18.91 11.69 0.88
C VAL A 195 19.03 12.06 -0.60
N ASN A 196 18.98 11.08 -1.49
CA ASN A 196 19.10 11.31 -2.94
C ASN A 196 17.76 11.78 -3.58
N TYR A 197 17.36 13.01 -3.30
CA TYR A 197 16.07 13.56 -3.75
C TYR A 197 15.92 13.69 -5.28
N ASP A 198 17.03 13.87 -6.02
CA ASP A 198 16.98 13.99 -7.48
C ASP A 198 16.79 12.65 -8.21
N ARG A 199 16.78 11.54 -7.48
CA ARG A 199 16.70 10.20 -8.06
C ARG A 199 15.25 9.83 -8.42
N GLU A 200 15.05 9.51 -9.69
CA GLU A 200 13.85 8.84 -10.17
C GLU A 200 14.22 7.48 -10.77
N PHE A 201 13.42 6.44 -10.50
CA PHE A 201 13.70 5.09 -10.98
C PHE A 201 12.41 4.30 -11.24
N VAL A 202 12.52 3.21 -12.00
CA VAL A 202 11.39 2.32 -12.29
C VAL A 202 11.54 1.04 -11.49
N VAL A 203 10.48 0.67 -10.78
CA VAL A 203 10.41 -0.59 -10.03
C VAL A 203 9.39 -1.53 -10.66
N ARG A 204 9.59 -2.84 -10.43
CA ARG A 204 8.48 -3.80 -10.54
C ARG A 204 7.67 -3.70 -9.26
N LEU A 205 6.36 -3.46 -9.37
CA LEU A 205 5.46 -3.28 -8.23
C LEU A 205 4.23 -4.17 -8.38
N GLY A 206 3.95 -4.98 -7.35
CA GLY A 206 2.86 -5.96 -7.36
C GLY A 206 3.20 -7.25 -8.12
N GLY A 207 2.17 -8.00 -8.48
CA GLY A 207 2.27 -9.23 -9.27
C GLY A 207 2.38 -8.97 -10.78
N GLU A 208 2.42 -10.04 -11.58
CA GLU A 208 2.30 -10.01 -13.05
C GLU A 208 3.22 -9.03 -13.79
N SER A 209 4.43 -8.82 -13.26
CA SER A 209 5.46 -7.94 -13.84
C SER A 209 4.99 -6.51 -14.12
N ARG A 210 4.06 -6.01 -13.30
CA ARG A 210 3.62 -4.61 -13.36
C ARG A 210 4.72 -3.69 -12.83
N ILE A 211 4.73 -2.45 -13.31
CA ILE A 211 5.81 -1.50 -13.04
C ILE A 211 5.26 -0.16 -12.56
N SER A 212 6.08 0.55 -11.82
CA SER A 212 5.78 1.87 -11.28
C SER A 212 7.02 2.75 -11.36
N ARG A 213 6.84 4.03 -11.63
CA ARG A 213 7.91 5.03 -11.54
C ARG A 213 7.94 5.57 -10.12
N VAL A 214 9.12 5.72 -9.54
CA VAL A 214 9.31 6.14 -8.15
C VAL A 214 10.19 7.37 -8.11
N SER A 215 9.71 8.42 -7.45
CA SER A 215 10.50 9.61 -7.10
C SER A 215 10.61 9.76 -5.58
N ILE A 216 11.66 10.46 -5.15
CA ILE A 216 11.93 10.77 -3.74
C ILE A 216 11.67 12.27 -3.55
N GLU A 217 10.91 12.65 -2.52
CA GLU A 217 10.61 14.06 -2.22
C GLU A 217 10.80 14.37 -0.74
N GLU A 218 11.32 15.55 -0.42
CA GLU A 218 11.43 16.05 0.95
C GLU A 218 10.12 16.72 1.40
N GLY A 219 9.69 16.49 2.64
CA GLY A 219 8.72 17.35 3.33
C GLY A 219 7.27 17.29 2.84
N ARG A 220 6.93 16.50 1.81
CA ARG A 220 5.60 16.52 1.15
C ARG A 220 4.67 15.34 1.49
N GLY A 221 5.07 14.51 2.44
CA GLY A 221 4.29 13.38 2.93
C GLY A 221 3.01 13.76 3.66
N LEU A 222 2.09 12.80 3.79
CA LEU A 222 0.89 12.97 4.61
C LEU A 222 1.28 13.20 6.07
N TYR A 223 2.33 12.54 6.54
CA TYR A 223 2.72 12.63 7.94
C TYR A 223 3.13 14.05 8.36
N ASN A 224 3.87 14.78 7.51
CA ASN A 224 4.23 16.17 7.82
C ASN A 224 2.99 17.05 7.98
N LYS A 225 1.96 16.86 7.13
CA LYS A 225 0.67 17.56 7.26
C LYS A 225 -0.05 17.21 8.56
N LEU A 226 -0.03 15.93 8.96
CA LEU A 226 -0.66 15.48 10.20
C LEU A 226 0.08 16.03 11.44
N GLU A 227 1.41 16.10 11.43
CA GLU A 227 2.22 16.71 12.49
C GLU A 227 1.91 18.20 12.66
N GLU A 228 1.78 18.94 11.57
CA GLU A 228 1.39 20.36 11.60
C GLU A 228 0.01 20.55 12.25
N ILE A 229 -0.95 19.67 11.94
CA ILE A 229 -2.28 19.72 12.55
C ILE A 229 -2.21 19.35 14.03
N TRP A 230 -1.48 18.29 14.38
CA TRP A 230 -1.40 17.76 15.74
C TRP A 230 -0.81 18.77 16.72
N ARG A 231 0.25 19.47 16.34
CA ARG A 231 0.90 20.50 17.17
C ARG A 231 -0.03 21.66 17.56
N ASN A 232 -1.14 21.83 16.85
CA ASN A 232 -2.08 22.94 17.04
C ASN A 232 -3.38 22.53 17.75
N LYS A 233 -3.50 21.27 18.20
CA LYS A 233 -4.71 20.76 18.85
C LYS A 233 -4.41 20.19 20.24
N ASP A 234 -4.69 20.99 21.27
CA ASP A 234 -4.75 20.51 22.65
C ASP A 234 -6.20 20.18 23.04
N GLY A 235 -6.43 18.96 23.54
CA GLY A 235 -7.63 18.61 24.30
C GLY A 235 -8.88 18.17 23.52
N GLU A 236 -8.78 17.86 22.22
CA GLU A 236 -9.92 17.34 21.44
C GLU A 236 -9.94 15.80 21.36
N GLU A 237 -11.14 15.21 21.23
CA GLU A 237 -11.31 13.79 20.94
C GLU A 237 -10.76 13.46 19.54
N CYS A 238 -9.90 12.45 19.45
CA CYS A 238 -9.24 12.04 18.22
C CYS A 238 -9.66 10.63 17.81
N ILE A 239 -9.78 10.39 16.50
CA ILE A 239 -9.97 9.07 15.93
C ILE A 239 -8.62 8.55 15.43
N ALA A 240 -8.11 7.50 16.07
CA ALA A 240 -6.93 6.79 15.58
C ALA A 240 -7.32 5.86 14.42
N VAL A 241 -6.73 6.08 13.24
CA VAL A 241 -6.90 5.18 12.10
C VAL A 241 -5.57 4.55 11.73
N LEU A 242 -5.54 3.23 11.70
CA LEU A 242 -4.37 2.45 11.28
C LEU A 242 -4.25 2.52 9.75
N ALA A 243 -3.33 3.34 9.25
CA ALA A 243 -3.06 3.49 7.81
C ALA A 243 -2.33 2.28 7.19
N SER A 244 -1.83 1.37 8.03
CA SER A 244 -1.11 0.17 7.63
C SER A 244 -1.47 -0.99 8.56
N PRO A 245 -1.38 -2.25 8.10
CA PRO A 245 -1.61 -3.40 8.96
C PRO A 245 -0.71 -3.37 10.21
N MET A 246 -1.31 -3.54 11.37
CA MET A 246 -0.58 -3.72 12.64
C MET A 246 -0.26 -5.20 12.81
N LEU A 247 1.01 -5.50 13.10
CA LEU A 247 1.43 -6.85 13.49
C LEU A 247 1.32 -6.94 15.01
N LEU A 248 0.62 -7.96 15.48
CA LEU A 248 0.47 -8.25 16.91
C LEU A 248 1.33 -9.48 17.21
N GLU A 249 2.16 -9.41 18.25
CA GLU A 249 2.99 -10.54 18.70
C GLU A 249 2.13 -11.61 19.38
N ASP A 250 1.07 -11.19 20.06
CA ASP A 250 0.09 -12.04 20.74
C ASP A 250 -1.28 -12.00 20.05
N GLU A 251 -2.05 -13.09 20.17
CA GLU A 251 -3.48 -13.07 19.84
C GLU A 251 -4.22 -12.14 20.80
N ILE A 252 -4.48 -10.91 20.36
CA ILE A 252 -5.39 -10.00 21.07
C ILE A 252 -6.81 -10.49 20.83
N SER A 253 -7.40 -11.08 21.88
CA SER A 253 -8.75 -11.64 21.86
C SER A 253 -9.85 -10.59 22.06
N GLU A 254 -9.52 -9.44 22.65
CA GLU A 254 -10.46 -8.35 22.92
C GLU A 254 -9.95 -6.97 22.49
N VAL A 255 -10.83 -6.15 21.89
CA VAL A 255 -10.51 -4.78 21.44
C VAL A 255 -10.01 -3.89 22.58
N GLY A 256 -10.47 -4.13 23.81
CA GLY A 256 -10.02 -3.38 25.00
C GLY A 256 -8.54 -3.56 25.31
N ASP A 257 -7.97 -4.74 25.02
CA ASP A 257 -6.54 -4.99 25.24
C ASP A 257 -5.68 -4.36 24.13
N LEU A 258 -6.22 -4.26 22.90
CA LEU A 258 -5.62 -3.45 21.85
C LEU A 258 -5.57 -1.97 22.24
N ILE A 259 -6.66 -1.42 22.80
CA ILE A 259 -6.70 -0.02 23.24
C ILE A 259 -5.66 0.23 24.34
N LYS A 260 -5.59 -0.63 25.37
CA LYS A 260 -4.57 -0.51 26.43
C LYS A 260 -3.15 -0.58 25.90
N LEU A 261 -2.89 -1.46 24.94
CA LEU A 261 -1.57 -1.58 24.30
C LEU A 261 -1.22 -0.32 23.52
N LEU A 262 -2.17 0.23 22.75
CA LEU A 262 -1.98 1.50 22.05
C LEU A 262 -1.77 2.66 23.04
N GLU A 263 -2.59 2.78 24.08
CA GLU A 263 -2.44 3.79 25.12
C GLU A 263 -1.07 3.71 25.81
N LYS A 264 -0.56 2.51 26.08
CA LYS A 264 0.78 2.31 26.66
C LYS A 264 1.89 2.79 25.72
N GLU A 265 1.81 2.45 24.42
CA GLU A 265 2.80 2.85 23.41
C GLU A 265 2.76 4.37 23.14
N PHE A 266 1.57 4.97 23.08
CA PHE A 266 1.41 6.41 22.83
C PHE A 266 1.74 7.27 24.05
N ASN A 267 1.37 6.85 25.27
CA ASN A 267 1.66 7.61 26.49
C ASN A 267 3.07 7.34 27.06
N GLY A 268 3.71 6.25 26.65
CA GLY A 268 5.08 5.90 27.03
C GLY A 268 6.16 6.72 26.31
N SER A 269 5.80 7.52 25.30
CA SER A 269 6.73 8.36 24.51
C SER A 269 6.94 9.77 25.10
N SER A 270 6.43 10.04 26.30
CA SER A 270 6.61 11.30 27.04
C SER A 270 7.41 11.10 28.34
N ALA A 271 8.63 10.57 28.22
CA ALA A 271 9.66 10.59 29.25
C ALA A 271 11.03 10.87 28.63
#